data_AF-A1X672-F1
#
_entry.id   AF-A1X672-F1
#
_cell.length_a   1.000
_cell.length_b   1.000
_cell.length_c   1.000
_cell.angle_alpha   90.00
_cell.angle_beta   90.00
_cell.angle_gamma   90.00
#
_symmetry.space_group_name_H-M   'P 1'
#
loop_
_entity.id
_entity.type
_entity.pdbx_description
1 polymer ?
#
loop_
_entity_poly.entity_id
_entity_poly.type
_entity_poly.pdbx_seq_one_letter_code
_entity_poly.pdbx_strand_id
1 'polypeptide(L)'
;VEHPVTEWIAEVNLPAAQVAVGMGIPLWQVPEIRRFYGMDNGGGYDIWRKTAALATPFNFDEVDSQWPKGHCVAVRITSEDPDDGFKPTGGKVKEISFKSKPNVWAYFSVKSGGGIHEFADSQFGHVFAYGVSRAAAIT
;
A
#
# COMPACT_ATOMS: atom_id res chain seq x y z
N VAL A 1 1.57 -4.16 7.41
CA VAL A 1 0.89 -4.96 6.34
C VAL A 1 -0.11 -4.12 5.56
N GLU A 2 -0.73 -3.15 6.21
CA GLU A 2 -1.63 -2.13 5.64
C GLU A 2 -0.91 -1.00 4.90
N HIS A 3 0.39 -1.17 4.58
CA HIS A 3 1.19 -0.15 3.89
C HIS A 3 0.54 0.41 2.61
N PRO A 4 -0.22 -0.35 1.78
CA PRO A 4 -0.85 0.22 0.59
C PRO A 4 -1.83 1.37 0.89
N VAL A 5 -2.35 1.46 2.12
CA VAL A 5 -3.15 2.62 2.57
C VAL A 5 -2.31 3.90 2.48
N THR A 6 -1.13 3.88 3.08
CA THR A 6 -0.18 5.00 3.08
C THR A 6 0.37 5.25 1.68
N GLU A 7 0.70 4.20 0.94
CA GLU A 7 1.23 4.32 -0.43
C GLU A 7 0.27 5.08 -1.35
N TRP A 8 -1.04 4.82 -1.25
CA TRP A 8 -2.03 5.51 -2.09
C TRP A 8 -2.17 6.99 -1.76
N ILE A 9 -2.13 7.36 -0.48
CA ILE A 9 -2.34 8.77 -0.09
C ILE A 9 -1.05 9.60 -0.15
N ALA A 10 0.12 8.96 0.00
CA ALA A 10 1.43 9.60 -0.08
C ALA A 10 2.04 9.51 -1.48
N GLU A 11 1.52 8.64 -2.34
CA GLU A 11 2.10 8.29 -3.64
C GLU A 11 3.58 7.85 -3.50
N VAL A 12 3.86 6.97 -2.55
CA VAL A 12 5.20 6.39 -2.33
C VAL A 12 5.09 4.88 -2.39
N ASN A 13 5.91 4.22 -3.19
CA ASN A 13 6.08 2.78 -3.22
C ASN A 13 7.05 2.40 -2.09
N LEU A 14 6.51 1.99 -0.95
CA LEU A 14 7.31 1.73 0.25
C LEU A 14 8.29 0.57 0.06
N PRO A 15 7.92 -0.57 -0.56
CA PRO A 15 8.88 -1.63 -0.88
C PRO A 15 10.04 -1.15 -1.74
N ALA A 16 9.77 -0.36 -2.80
CA ALA A 16 10.84 0.17 -3.65
C ALA A 16 11.74 1.16 -2.90
N ALA A 17 11.16 2.04 -2.07
CA ALA A 17 11.91 2.97 -1.23
C ALA A 17 12.79 2.22 -0.21
N GLN A 18 12.29 1.14 0.39
CA GLN A 18 13.05 0.28 1.30
C GLN A 18 14.24 -0.38 0.60
N VAL A 19 14.07 -0.86 -0.63
CA VAL A 19 15.18 -1.39 -1.43
C VAL A 19 16.22 -0.31 -1.69
N ALA A 20 15.80 0.89 -2.07
CA ALA A 20 16.73 2.00 -2.32
C ALA A 20 17.55 2.37 -1.07
N VAL A 21 16.90 2.47 0.09
CA VAL A 21 17.56 2.69 1.38
C VAL A 21 18.51 1.54 1.72
N GLY A 22 18.10 0.29 1.48
CA GLY A 22 18.93 -0.90 1.65
C GLY A 22 20.18 -0.92 0.75
N MET A 23 20.12 -0.25 -0.40
CA MET A 23 21.27 -0.03 -1.29
C MET A 23 22.16 1.15 -0.86
N GLY A 24 21.84 1.83 0.24
CA GLY A 24 22.58 2.99 0.75
C GLY A 24 22.22 4.31 0.06
N ILE A 25 21.13 4.36 -0.73
CA ILE A 25 20.69 5.59 -1.36
C ILE A 25 19.99 6.46 -0.29
N PRO A 26 20.41 7.73 -0.10
CA PRO A 26 19.78 8.59 0.89
C PRO A 26 18.35 8.96 0.49
N LEU A 27 17.46 9.11 1.47
CA LEU A 27 16.04 9.37 1.25
C LEU A 27 15.76 10.60 0.37
N TRP A 28 16.55 11.67 0.52
CA TRP A 28 16.38 12.89 -0.27
C TRP A 28 16.65 12.69 -1.77
N GLN A 29 17.28 11.58 -2.15
CA GLN A 29 17.58 11.21 -3.54
C GLN A 29 16.55 10.23 -4.13
N VAL A 30 15.58 9.76 -3.34
CA VAL A 30 14.49 8.91 -3.82
C VAL A 30 13.39 9.79 -4.43
N PRO A 31 13.04 9.65 -5.73
CA PRO A 31 12.11 10.55 -6.42
C PRO A 31 10.75 10.68 -5.73
N GLU A 32 10.18 9.56 -5.26
CA GLU A 32 8.87 9.57 -4.62
C GLU A 32 8.89 10.29 -3.26
N ILE A 33 9.99 10.21 -2.51
CA ILE A 33 10.18 10.97 -1.27
C ILE A 33 10.29 12.46 -1.58
N ARG A 34 11.03 12.83 -2.64
CA ARG A 34 11.10 14.22 -3.09
C ARG A 34 9.72 14.75 -3.47
N ARG A 35 8.93 13.97 -4.21
CA ARG A 35 7.53 14.29 -4.54
C ARG A 35 6.69 14.51 -3.29
N PHE A 36 6.82 13.61 -2.32
CA PHE A 36 6.10 13.66 -1.06
C PHE A 36 6.40 14.95 -0.28
N TYR A 37 7.60 15.52 -0.40
CA TYR A 37 7.97 16.82 0.19
C TYR A 37 7.85 18.01 -0.78
N GLY A 38 7.30 17.82 -1.99
CA GLY A 38 7.17 18.89 -2.98
C GLY A 38 8.50 19.39 -3.56
N MET A 39 9.56 18.60 -3.46
CA MET A 39 10.89 18.93 -3.98
C MET A 39 10.98 18.65 -5.49
N ASP A 40 11.76 19.48 -6.19
CA ASP A 40 12.09 19.27 -7.60
C ASP A 40 12.73 17.90 -7.84
N ASN A 41 12.62 17.38 -9.06
CA ASN A 41 13.09 16.04 -9.40
C ASN A 41 12.44 14.91 -8.56
N GLY A 42 11.17 15.09 -8.20
CA GLY A 42 10.28 14.04 -7.67
C GLY A 42 9.26 13.52 -8.69
N GLY A 43 9.59 13.49 -9.98
CA GLY A 43 8.66 13.09 -11.05
C GLY A 43 8.23 11.61 -11.02
N GLY A 44 7.59 11.15 -12.10
CA GLY A 44 7.09 9.77 -12.23
C GLY A 44 8.17 8.67 -12.27
N TYR A 45 7.75 7.43 -12.57
CA TYR A 45 8.60 6.24 -12.50
C TYR A 45 9.91 6.33 -13.32
N ASP A 46 9.94 7.11 -14.39
CA ASP A 46 11.09 7.16 -15.31
C ASP A 46 12.14 8.25 -15.01
N ILE A 47 12.01 8.98 -13.90
CA ILE A 47 12.89 10.15 -13.67
C ILE A 47 14.17 9.86 -12.88
N TRP A 48 14.39 8.61 -12.48
CA TRP A 48 15.52 8.23 -11.63
C TRP A 48 16.88 8.76 -12.12
N ARG A 49 17.13 8.72 -13.45
CA ARG A 49 18.37 9.26 -14.04
C ARG A 49 18.54 10.76 -13.81
N LYS A 50 17.45 11.53 -13.90
CA LYS A 50 17.45 12.97 -13.65
C LYS A 50 17.65 13.25 -12.17
N THR A 51 16.93 12.56 -11.29
CA THR A 51 17.07 12.71 -9.83
C THR A 51 18.49 12.37 -9.38
N ALA A 52 19.06 11.26 -9.88
CA ALA A 52 20.42 10.87 -9.54
C ALA A 52 21.47 11.92 -9.95
N ALA A 53 21.26 12.62 -11.06
CA ALA A 53 22.19 13.61 -11.58
C ALA A 53 22.00 15.03 -11.03
N LEU A 54 20.76 15.41 -10.67
CA LEU A 54 20.38 16.81 -10.43
C LEU A 54 19.80 17.08 -9.04
N ALA A 55 19.45 16.05 -8.27
CA ALA A 55 18.88 16.25 -6.94
C ALA A 55 19.92 16.81 -5.98
N THR A 56 19.49 17.77 -5.16
CA THR A 56 20.25 18.29 -4.04
C THR A 56 19.66 17.79 -2.72
N PRO A 57 20.49 17.62 -1.66
CA PRO A 57 20.00 17.34 -0.32
C PRO A 57 19.07 18.45 0.19
N PHE A 58 18.11 18.08 1.03
CA PHE A 58 17.28 19.00 1.79
C PHE A 58 17.10 18.46 3.22
N ASN A 59 16.82 19.36 4.16
CA ASN A 59 16.58 19.00 5.56
C ASN A 59 15.10 18.66 5.75
N PHE A 60 14.80 17.44 6.20
CA PHE A 60 13.44 16.96 6.45
C PHE A 60 12.75 17.72 7.60
N ASP A 61 13.50 18.33 8.51
CA ASP A 61 12.95 19.10 9.63
C ASP A 61 12.56 20.54 9.23
N GLU A 62 12.95 20.99 8.02
CA GLU A 62 12.71 22.35 7.52
C GLU A 62 11.65 22.40 6.42
N VAL A 63 11.12 21.26 6.01
CA VAL A 63 10.10 21.16 4.94
C VAL A 63 8.90 20.37 5.39
N ASP A 64 7.71 20.85 5.04
CA ASP A 64 6.47 20.12 5.25
C ASP A 64 6.24 19.09 4.13
N SER A 65 5.63 17.97 4.49
CA SER A 65 5.12 17.04 3.49
C SER A 65 3.89 17.61 2.78
N GLN A 66 3.66 17.10 1.58
CA GLN A 66 2.47 17.38 0.81
C GLN A 66 1.24 16.76 1.47
N TRP A 67 0.10 17.44 1.37
CA TRP A 67 -1.16 16.92 1.87
C TRP A 67 -1.52 15.58 1.21
N PRO A 68 -2.09 14.63 1.98
CA PRO A 68 -2.57 13.34 1.47
C PRO A 68 -3.48 13.51 0.24
N LYS A 69 -3.28 12.71 -0.80
CA LYS A 69 -4.00 12.85 -2.08
C LYS A 69 -5.48 12.44 -2.05
N GLY A 70 -5.96 11.93 -0.93
CA GLY A 70 -7.35 11.52 -0.71
C GLY A 70 -7.47 10.72 0.58
N HIS A 71 -8.32 9.70 0.55
CA HIS A 71 -8.52 8.77 1.65
C HIS A 71 -8.54 7.33 1.15
N CYS A 72 -7.81 6.46 1.84
CA CYS A 72 -7.79 5.03 1.55
C CYS A 72 -8.33 4.26 2.76
N VAL A 73 -9.22 3.30 2.52
CA VAL A 73 -9.77 2.38 3.53
C VAL A 73 -9.33 0.98 3.16
N ALA A 74 -8.69 0.29 4.10
CA ALA A 74 -8.34 -1.11 3.97
C ALA A 74 -9.24 -1.98 4.84
N VAL A 75 -9.63 -3.12 4.30
CA VAL A 75 -10.37 -4.17 5.01
C VAL A 75 -9.57 -5.46 4.92
N ARG A 76 -9.41 -6.11 6.06
CA ARG A 76 -8.81 -7.44 6.15
C ARG A 76 -9.88 -8.49 5.88
N ILE A 77 -9.53 -9.50 5.10
CA ILE A 77 -10.38 -10.67 4.86
C ILE A 77 -9.78 -11.84 5.65
N THR A 78 -10.50 -12.29 6.67
CA THR A 78 -10.08 -13.38 7.57
C THR A 78 -11.02 -14.59 7.46
N SER A 79 -10.50 -15.77 7.76
CA SER A 79 -11.28 -17.01 7.87
C SER A 79 -11.75 -17.24 9.31
N GLU A 80 -12.35 -16.22 9.91
CA GLU A 80 -12.83 -16.24 11.29
C GLU A 80 -14.36 -16.32 11.33
N ASP A 81 -14.89 -17.14 12.23
CA ASP A 81 -16.33 -17.31 12.40
C ASP A 81 -16.86 -16.35 13.48
N PRO A 82 -17.61 -15.28 13.14
CA PRO A 82 -18.16 -14.35 14.12
C PRO A 82 -19.19 -14.99 15.07
N ASP A 83 -19.88 -16.05 14.64
CA ASP A 83 -20.88 -16.75 15.44
C ASP A 83 -20.23 -17.69 16.49
N ASP A 84 -18.98 -18.12 16.23
CA ASP A 84 -18.13 -18.88 17.18
C ASP A 84 -17.02 -17.97 17.79
N GLY A 85 -17.34 -16.70 18.04
CA GLY A 85 -16.45 -15.79 18.76
C GLY A 85 -15.19 -15.37 18.01
N PHE A 86 -15.27 -15.23 16.69
CA PHE A 86 -14.17 -14.93 15.76
C PHE A 86 -13.07 -15.97 15.75
N LYS A 87 -13.42 -17.24 15.95
CA LYS A 87 -12.44 -18.33 15.94
C LYS A 87 -11.85 -18.54 14.53
N PRO A 88 -10.51 -18.57 14.40
CA PRO A 88 -9.85 -18.92 13.15
C PRO A 88 -10.22 -20.32 12.69
N THR A 89 -10.67 -20.43 11.45
CA THR A 89 -11.11 -21.67 10.84
C THR A 89 -10.29 -21.95 9.59
N GLY A 90 -9.69 -23.14 9.53
CA GLY A 90 -9.01 -23.65 8.34
C GLY A 90 -9.96 -24.36 7.40
N GLY A 91 -9.49 -24.70 6.20
CA GLY A 91 -10.26 -25.47 5.23
C GLY A 91 -9.96 -25.13 3.79
N LYS A 92 -10.74 -25.70 2.87
CA LYS A 92 -10.57 -25.49 1.42
C LYS A 92 -11.39 -24.29 0.95
N VAL A 93 -10.74 -23.36 0.28
CA VAL A 93 -11.39 -22.25 -0.40
C VAL A 93 -11.96 -22.77 -1.72
N LYS A 94 -13.28 -22.76 -1.87
CA LYS A 94 -13.94 -23.25 -3.09
C LYS A 94 -13.73 -22.29 -4.26
N GLU A 95 -14.00 -21.01 -4.03
CA GLU A 95 -13.94 -19.97 -5.05
C GLU A 95 -13.61 -18.62 -4.40
N ILE A 96 -12.75 -17.85 -5.07
CA ILE A 96 -12.54 -16.42 -4.85
C ILE A 96 -12.81 -15.72 -6.17
N SER A 97 -13.81 -14.85 -6.19
CA SER A 97 -14.15 -14.01 -7.34
C SER A 97 -14.30 -12.57 -6.86
N PHE A 98 -13.25 -11.78 -7.04
CA PHE A 98 -13.26 -10.36 -6.72
C PHE A 98 -13.56 -9.54 -7.96
N LYS A 99 -14.64 -8.75 -7.91
CA LYS A 99 -15.01 -7.83 -8.98
C LYS A 99 -14.40 -6.47 -8.68
N SER A 100 -13.28 -6.17 -9.33
CA SER A 100 -12.66 -4.86 -9.22
C SER A 100 -13.62 -3.76 -9.70
N LYS A 101 -13.58 -2.62 -9.01
CA LYS A 101 -14.22 -1.37 -9.41
C LYS A 101 -13.13 -0.30 -9.57
N PRO A 102 -13.40 0.80 -10.28
CA PRO A 102 -12.52 1.97 -10.22
C PRO A 102 -12.24 2.32 -8.76
N ASN A 103 -10.96 2.50 -8.40
CA ASN A 103 -10.49 2.81 -7.05
C ASN A 103 -10.73 1.74 -5.98
N VAL A 104 -11.09 0.51 -6.36
CA VAL A 104 -11.19 -0.64 -5.44
C VAL A 104 -10.36 -1.79 -5.96
N TRP A 105 -9.39 -2.20 -5.17
CA TRP A 105 -8.45 -3.26 -5.50
C TRP A 105 -8.29 -4.24 -4.34
N ALA A 106 -7.93 -5.48 -4.63
CA ALA A 106 -7.73 -6.51 -3.62
C ALA A 106 -6.62 -7.47 -4.03
N TYR A 107 -5.97 -8.06 -3.03
CA TYR A 107 -5.09 -9.20 -3.20
C TYR A 107 -5.37 -10.26 -2.16
N PHE A 108 -5.11 -11.52 -2.53
CA PHE A 108 -5.34 -12.69 -1.70
C PHE A 108 -4.09 -13.56 -1.69
N SER A 109 -3.75 -14.14 -0.54
CA SER A 109 -2.65 -15.10 -0.39
C SER A 109 -3.05 -16.52 -0.81
N VAL A 110 -4.36 -16.79 -0.92
CA VAL A 110 -4.93 -18.07 -1.35
C VAL A 110 -5.70 -17.88 -2.67
N LYS A 111 -5.70 -18.91 -3.53
CA LYS A 111 -6.44 -18.95 -4.80
C LYS A 111 -7.67 -19.88 -4.69
N SER A 112 -8.61 -19.76 -5.62
CA SER A 112 -9.71 -20.73 -5.77
C SER A 112 -9.17 -22.16 -5.85
N GLY A 113 -9.75 -23.05 -5.04
CA GLY A 113 -9.29 -24.45 -4.90
C GLY A 113 -8.11 -24.64 -3.95
N GLY A 114 -7.50 -23.58 -3.43
CA GLY A 114 -6.47 -23.61 -2.40
C GLY A 114 -7.05 -23.88 -1.00
N GLY A 115 -6.21 -23.85 0.02
CA GLY A 115 -6.62 -24.10 1.40
C GLY A 115 -5.95 -23.16 2.39
N ILE A 116 -6.65 -22.91 3.49
CA ILE A 116 -6.16 -22.20 4.67
C ILE A 116 -5.83 -23.27 5.71
N HIS A 117 -4.56 -23.35 6.10
CA HIS A 117 -4.08 -24.33 7.06
C HIS A 117 -3.97 -23.71 8.46
N GLU A 118 -3.98 -24.55 9.50
CA GLU A 118 -3.95 -24.09 10.91
C GLU A 118 -2.70 -23.31 11.29
N PHE A 119 -1.58 -23.54 10.60
CA PHE A 119 -0.34 -22.76 10.78
C PHE A 119 -0.28 -21.46 9.95
N ALA A 120 -1.34 -21.16 9.18
CA ALA A 120 -1.42 -19.93 8.40
C ALA A 120 -2.07 -18.85 9.25
N ASP A 121 -1.78 -17.60 8.92
CA ASP A 121 -2.58 -16.49 9.41
C ASP A 121 -4.04 -16.68 8.96
N SER A 122 -5.01 -16.37 9.84
CA SER A 122 -6.43 -16.38 9.48
C SER A 122 -6.72 -15.37 8.37
N GLN A 123 -5.90 -14.32 8.27
CA GLN A 123 -5.97 -13.34 7.22
C GLN A 123 -5.41 -13.88 5.90
N PHE A 124 -6.30 -14.08 4.93
CA PHE A 124 -5.93 -14.56 3.59
C PHE A 124 -6.13 -13.52 2.48
N GLY A 125 -6.62 -12.31 2.82
CA GLY A 125 -6.78 -11.26 1.84
C GLY A 125 -6.84 -9.85 2.42
N HIS A 126 -6.72 -8.89 1.51
CA HIS A 126 -6.97 -7.47 1.77
C HIS A 126 -7.77 -6.87 0.62
N VAL A 127 -8.66 -5.95 0.97
CA VAL A 127 -9.36 -5.07 0.03
C VAL A 127 -9.01 -3.63 0.38
N PHE A 128 -8.73 -2.82 -0.62
CA PHE A 128 -8.45 -1.39 -0.50
C PHE A 128 -9.44 -0.63 -1.36
N ALA A 129 -10.02 0.40 -0.79
CA ALA A 129 -10.90 1.33 -1.47
C ALA A 129 -10.38 2.76 -1.27
N TYR A 130 -10.43 3.56 -2.32
CA TYR A 130 -9.95 4.92 -2.31
C TYR A 130 -11.01 5.90 -2.78
N GLY A 131 -11.01 7.08 -2.19
CA GLY A 131 -11.83 8.20 -2.62
C GLY A 131 -11.20 9.54 -2.24
N VAL A 132 -11.72 10.62 -2.82
CA VAL A 132 -11.27 12.00 -2.49
C VAL A 132 -11.55 12.40 -1.04
N SER A 133 -12.41 11.65 -0.34
CA SER A 133 -12.73 11.81 1.06
C SER A 133 -13.03 10.45 1.69
N ARG A 134 -13.08 10.40 3.02
CA ARG A 134 -13.48 9.19 3.75
C ARG A 134 -14.84 8.67 3.29
N ALA A 135 -15.82 9.55 3.14
CA ALA A 135 -17.17 9.17 2.70
C ALA A 135 -17.15 8.55 1.28
N ALA A 136 -16.36 9.14 0.37
CA ALA A 136 -16.21 8.61 -0.99
C ALA A 136 -15.48 7.25 -1.02
N ALA A 137 -14.54 7.00 -0.09
CA ALA A 137 -13.82 5.73 -0.03
C ALA A 137 -14.67 4.56 0.52
N ILE A 138 -15.76 4.85 1.24
CA ILE A 138 -16.65 3.82 1.84
C ILE A 138 -17.96 3.59 1.07
N THR A 139 -18.16 4.28 -0.06
CA THR A 139 -19.39 4.21 -0.89
C THR A 139 -19.11 3.47 -2.20
#